data_AF-A0A0N1G148-F1
#
_entry.id   AF-A0A0N1G148-F1
#
_cell.length_a   1.000
_cell.length_b   1.000
_cell.length_c   1.000
_cell.angle_alpha   90.00
_cell.angle_beta   90.00
_cell.angle_gamma   90.00
#
_symmetry.space_group_name_H-M   'P 1'
#
loop_
_entity.id
_entity.type
_entity.pdbx_description
1 polymer ?
#
loop_
_entity_poly.entity_id
_entity_poly.type
_entity_poly.pdbx_seq_one_letter_code
_entity_poly.pdbx_strand_id
1 'polypeptide(L)'
;MPARPAGKAAVALVSAALLALAAAPAHAADAPPPLDPTVWNGLAKTYQGTAKYQYEASALADGYVRTACTADPQLGGMGYHDVKASLFGSLDPAKPAALLYEDADANRDEWDFGDLGDVTDPADTAADEPRRLVAAEWIVVDKDGDPATTDDRPTLFGQKFDGPTTLPGLPLHYSLHAWLWKPNPSGMFAPWNPTVKCPTGEPTTTYAPAVAPASVTPAVVAAPTR
;
A
#
# COMPACT_ATOMS: atom_id res chain seq x y z
N MET A 1 54.38 75.66 -31.38
CA MET A 1 54.61 74.24 -31.78
C MET A 1 54.69 73.41 -30.51
N PRO A 2 54.17 72.17 -30.41
CA PRO A 2 53.09 71.50 -31.14
C PRO A 2 52.02 70.90 -30.18
N ALA A 3 51.02 70.25 -30.78
CA ALA A 3 49.75 69.78 -30.21
C ALA A 3 49.80 68.42 -29.48
N ARG A 4 48.64 68.05 -28.89
CA ARG A 4 47.96 66.71 -28.83
C ARG A 4 47.56 66.28 -27.40
N PRO A 5 46.62 65.33 -27.23
CA PRO A 5 45.21 65.36 -27.66
C PRO A 5 44.24 64.93 -26.54
N ALA A 6 42.96 65.27 -26.65
CA ALA A 6 41.91 64.67 -25.83
C ALA A 6 41.62 63.23 -26.30
N GLY A 7 42.11 62.24 -25.55
CA GLY A 7 41.79 60.83 -25.76
C GLY A 7 40.43 60.50 -25.16
N LYS A 8 39.40 60.36 -26.00
CA LYS A 8 38.13 59.74 -25.63
C LYS A 8 38.36 58.24 -25.43
N ALA A 9 38.19 57.74 -24.20
CA ALA A 9 38.17 56.30 -23.95
C ALA A 9 36.88 55.72 -24.56
N ALA A 10 37.02 54.97 -25.65
CA ALA A 10 35.95 54.16 -26.19
C ALA A 10 35.74 52.95 -25.29
N VAL A 11 34.57 52.83 -24.69
CA VAL A 11 34.14 51.63 -23.96
C VAL A 11 33.87 50.54 -24.99
N ALA A 12 34.67 49.47 -24.94
CA ALA A 12 34.45 48.29 -25.75
C ALA A 12 33.21 47.53 -25.21
N LEU A 13 32.18 47.40 -26.04
CA LEU A 13 31.02 46.54 -25.79
C LEU A 13 31.44 45.08 -25.93
N VAL A 14 31.47 44.34 -24.82
CA VAL A 14 31.60 42.88 -24.84
C VAL A 14 30.22 42.29 -25.07
N SER A 15 29.96 41.80 -26.29
CA SER A 15 28.74 41.07 -26.61
C SER A 15 28.81 39.67 -26.00
N ALA A 16 28.14 39.45 -24.87
CA ALA A 16 27.89 38.13 -24.34
C ALA A 16 26.76 37.46 -25.15
N ALA A 17 27.12 36.52 -26.03
CA ALA A 17 26.15 35.66 -26.69
C ALA A 17 25.60 34.67 -25.65
N LEU A 18 24.41 34.95 -25.11
CA LEU A 18 23.67 34.00 -24.28
C LEU A 18 23.14 32.88 -25.18
N LEU A 19 23.69 31.67 -25.06
CA LEU A 19 23.00 30.47 -25.52
C LEU A 19 21.74 30.30 -24.66
N ALA A 20 20.58 30.65 -25.22
CA ALA A 20 19.31 30.26 -24.63
C ALA A 20 19.19 28.74 -24.76
N LEU A 21 19.42 28.02 -23.67
CA LEU A 21 19.06 26.62 -23.55
C LEU A 21 17.52 26.55 -23.54
N ALA A 22 16.92 26.27 -24.70
CA ALA A 22 15.50 26.00 -24.77
C ALA A 22 15.23 24.70 -23.98
N ALA A 23 14.82 24.83 -22.73
CA ALA A 23 14.23 23.73 -21.99
C ALA A 23 12.93 23.36 -22.72
N ALA A 24 12.97 22.31 -23.54
CA ALA A 24 11.75 21.67 -23.98
C ALA A 24 10.97 21.26 -22.72
N PRO A 25 9.65 21.51 -22.65
CA PRO A 25 8.89 21.02 -21.51
C PRO A 25 9.04 19.50 -21.49
N ALA A 26 9.54 18.97 -20.37
CA ALA A 26 9.43 17.54 -20.13
C ALA A 26 7.93 17.22 -20.20
N HIS A 27 7.54 16.38 -21.15
CA HIS A 27 6.19 15.83 -21.17
C HIS A 27 6.03 15.01 -19.89
N ALA A 28 5.47 15.62 -18.84
CA ALA A 28 4.83 14.87 -17.79
C ALA A 28 3.81 14.00 -18.50
N ALA A 29 4.00 12.68 -18.47
CA ALA A 29 2.95 11.75 -18.85
C ALA A 29 1.69 12.18 -18.09
N ASP A 30 0.56 12.29 -18.80
CA ASP A 30 -0.69 12.78 -18.23
C ASP A 30 -0.94 12.07 -16.90
N ALA A 31 -0.92 12.84 -15.80
CA ALA A 31 -1.25 12.30 -14.50
C ALA A 31 -2.66 11.70 -14.60
N PRO A 32 -2.92 10.51 -14.02
CA PRO A 32 -4.26 9.95 -13.98
C PRO A 32 -5.25 11.01 -13.47
N PRO A 33 -6.46 11.08 -14.03
CA PRO A 33 -7.46 12.04 -13.56
C PRO A 33 -7.63 11.90 -12.04
N PRO A 34 -7.72 13.02 -11.31
CA PRO A 34 -7.79 12.99 -9.85
C PRO A 34 -8.99 12.16 -9.40
N LEU A 35 -8.80 11.32 -8.37
CA LEU A 35 -9.86 10.50 -7.80
C LEU A 35 -11.03 11.40 -7.31
N ASP A 36 -12.24 10.87 -7.39
CA ASP A 36 -13.46 11.56 -6.91
C ASP A 36 -13.28 12.03 -5.44
N PRO A 37 -13.70 13.25 -5.05
CA PRO A 37 -13.57 13.74 -3.68
C PRO A 37 -14.14 12.81 -2.58
N THR A 38 -15.18 12.05 -2.90
CA THR A 38 -15.77 11.06 -1.98
C THR A 38 -14.83 9.88 -1.73
N VAL A 39 -14.03 9.50 -2.73
CA VAL A 39 -12.96 8.51 -2.60
C VAL A 39 -11.88 9.02 -1.66
N TRP A 40 -11.48 10.28 -1.80
CA TRP A 40 -10.48 10.90 -0.91
C TRP A 40 -10.92 10.93 0.56
N ASN A 41 -12.20 11.18 0.85
CA ASN A 41 -12.71 11.10 2.22
C ASN A 41 -12.58 9.69 2.80
N GLY A 42 -12.83 8.68 1.98
CA GLY A 42 -12.64 7.28 2.34
C GLY A 42 -11.17 6.96 2.60
N LEU A 43 -10.29 7.29 1.67
CA LEU A 43 -8.84 7.08 1.78
C LEU A 43 -8.24 7.83 2.97
N ALA A 44 -8.71 9.04 3.29
CA ALA A 44 -8.28 9.78 4.47
C ALA A 44 -8.63 9.06 5.78
N LYS A 45 -9.82 8.43 5.84
CA LYS A 45 -10.19 7.58 6.99
C LYS A 45 -9.32 6.34 7.08
N THR A 46 -8.99 5.72 5.96
CA THR A 46 -8.04 4.59 5.94
C THR A 46 -6.69 5.02 6.48
N TYR A 47 -6.13 6.11 5.94
CA TYR A 47 -4.85 6.66 6.38
C TYR A 47 -4.83 6.92 7.88
N GLN A 48 -5.84 7.61 8.40
CA GLN A 48 -5.96 7.88 9.84
C GLN A 48 -6.13 6.61 10.68
N GLY A 49 -6.97 5.68 10.22
CA GLY A 49 -7.25 4.42 10.93
C GLY A 49 -6.05 3.49 10.99
N THR A 50 -5.19 3.52 9.97
CA THR A 50 -4.01 2.65 9.88
C THR A 50 -2.71 3.31 10.30
N ALA A 51 -2.68 4.62 10.55
CA ALA A 51 -1.46 5.35 10.92
C ALA A 51 -0.74 4.78 12.16
N LYS A 52 -1.47 4.22 13.13
CA LYS A 52 -0.86 3.58 14.30
C LYS A 52 -0.12 2.27 13.99
N TYR A 53 -0.30 1.71 12.79
CA TYR A 53 0.28 0.44 12.36
C TYR A 53 1.47 0.60 11.40
N GLN A 54 2.12 1.76 11.36
CA GLN A 54 3.34 1.96 10.53
C GLN A 54 4.38 0.85 10.69
N TYR A 55 4.46 0.30 11.89
CA TYR A 55 5.30 -0.83 12.25
C TYR A 55 4.43 -2.03 12.59
N GLU A 56 4.78 -3.18 12.03
CA GLU A 56 4.01 -4.43 12.11
C GLU A 56 3.75 -4.90 13.54
N ALA A 57 4.70 -4.66 14.47
CA ALA A 57 4.53 -4.99 15.88
C ALA A 57 3.25 -4.38 16.49
N SER A 58 2.83 -3.19 16.04
CA SER A 58 1.58 -2.56 16.47
C SER A 58 0.34 -3.32 15.97
N ALA A 59 0.40 -3.91 14.77
CA ALA A 59 -0.68 -4.71 14.22
C ALA A 59 -0.78 -6.06 14.95
N LEU A 60 0.34 -6.73 15.16
CA LEU A 60 0.40 -7.98 15.92
C LEU A 60 -0.11 -7.80 17.36
N ALA A 61 0.29 -6.73 18.04
CA ALA A 61 -0.21 -6.40 19.37
C ALA A 61 -1.73 -6.14 19.41
N ASP A 62 -2.32 -5.73 18.28
CA ASP A 62 -3.76 -5.53 18.12
C ASP A 62 -4.48 -6.79 17.59
N GLY A 63 -3.79 -7.94 17.49
CA GLY A 63 -4.38 -9.23 17.14
C GLY A 63 -4.51 -9.51 15.65
N TYR A 64 -3.74 -8.81 14.81
CA TYR A 64 -3.51 -9.27 13.44
C TYR A 64 -2.56 -10.48 13.42
N VAL A 65 -2.71 -11.34 12.42
CA VAL A 65 -1.94 -12.57 12.27
C VAL A 65 -1.16 -12.53 10.97
N ARG A 66 0.15 -12.74 11.07
CA ARG A 66 1.10 -12.73 9.96
C ARG A 66 0.85 -13.86 8.96
N THR A 67 0.97 -13.54 7.68
CA THR A 67 1.05 -14.52 6.58
C THR A 67 2.43 -14.54 5.95
N ALA A 68 2.65 -15.45 5.00
CA ALA A 68 3.82 -15.39 4.12
C ALA A 68 3.82 -14.11 3.27
N CYS A 69 5.01 -13.65 2.87
CA CYS A 69 5.11 -12.65 1.81
C CYS A 69 4.60 -13.23 0.49
N THR A 70 3.75 -12.48 -0.21
CA THR A 70 3.23 -12.89 -1.52
C THR A 70 3.85 -12.05 -2.62
N ALA A 71 4.47 -12.73 -3.60
CA ALA A 71 5.09 -12.11 -4.77
C ALA A 71 4.86 -12.94 -6.03
N ASP A 72 4.84 -12.24 -7.16
CA ASP A 72 4.81 -12.78 -8.51
C ASP A 72 6.00 -12.20 -9.32
N PRO A 73 6.75 -13.05 -10.07
CA PRO A 73 7.92 -12.59 -10.82
C PRO A 73 7.66 -11.50 -11.87
N GLN A 74 6.43 -11.40 -12.39
CA GLN A 74 6.05 -10.45 -13.44
C GLN A 74 5.27 -9.25 -12.88
N LEU A 75 4.46 -9.45 -11.85
CA LEU A 75 3.56 -8.43 -11.32
C LEU A 75 4.14 -7.67 -10.11
N GLY A 76 5.15 -8.23 -9.44
CA GLY A 76 5.76 -7.66 -8.23
C GLY A 76 5.24 -8.29 -6.94
N GLY A 77 5.25 -7.52 -5.85
CA GLY A 77 4.80 -7.97 -4.54
C GLY A 77 3.40 -7.50 -4.19
N MET A 78 2.66 -8.32 -3.44
CA MET A 78 1.61 -7.81 -2.54
C MET A 78 2.19 -7.52 -1.15
N GLY A 79 3.23 -8.26 -0.76
CA GLY A 79 3.87 -8.14 0.55
C GLY A 79 3.34 -9.17 1.54
N TYR A 80 3.54 -8.93 2.83
CA TYR A 80 2.98 -9.72 3.91
C TYR A 80 1.58 -9.20 4.22
N HIS A 81 0.60 -10.10 4.35
CA HIS A 81 -0.76 -9.73 4.70
C HIS A 81 -0.97 -10.05 6.18
N ASP A 82 -0.83 -9.07 7.05
CA ASP A 82 -1.21 -9.24 8.44
C ASP A 82 -2.73 -9.17 8.52
N VAL A 83 -3.38 -10.31 8.80
CA VAL A 83 -4.83 -10.49 8.67
C VAL A 83 -5.54 -10.52 10.02
N LYS A 84 -6.69 -9.86 10.13
CA LYS A 84 -7.59 -9.91 11.28
C LYS A 84 -8.97 -10.40 10.84
N ALA A 85 -9.20 -11.71 10.95
CA ALA A 85 -10.43 -12.35 10.45
C ALA A 85 -11.74 -11.81 11.05
N SER A 86 -11.70 -11.23 12.26
CA SER A 86 -12.89 -10.56 12.83
C SER A 86 -13.34 -9.32 12.05
N LEU A 87 -12.53 -8.84 11.10
CA LEU A 87 -12.84 -7.76 10.18
C LEU A 87 -13.20 -8.23 8.77
N PHE A 88 -13.29 -9.55 8.51
CA PHE A 88 -13.82 -10.04 7.23
C PHE A 88 -15.26 -9.57 7.02
N GLY A 89 -15.56 -9.09 5.80
CA GLY A 89 -16.83 -8.46 5.47
C GLY A 89 -16.94 -6.98 5.87
N SER A 90 -15.93 -6.41 6.54
CA SER A 90 -15.89 -4.98 6.82
C SER A 90 -15.85 -4.19 5.52
N LEU A 91 -16.73 -3.19 5.40
CA LEU A 91 -16.68 -2.14 4.36
C LEU A 91 -16.45 -0.76 5.00
N ASP A 92 -15.98 -0.73 6.25
CA ASP A 92 -15.58 0.50 6.93
C ASP A 92 -14.16 0.89 6.48
N PRO A 93 -13.95 2.07 5.86
CA PRO A 93 -12.63 2.52 5.44
C PRO A 93 -11.58 2.54 6.56
N ALA A 94 -11.97 2.71 7.83
CA ALA A 94 -11.02 2.74 8.93
C ALA A 94 -10.67 1.34 9.46
N LYS A 95 -11.28 0.27 8.93
CA LYS A 95 -11.16 -1.11 9.43
C LYS A 95 -10.93 -2.09 8.29
N PRO A 96 -9.75 -2.03 7.63
CA PRO A 96 -9.34 -3.05 6.69
C PRO A 96 -9.20 -4.40 7.39
N ALA A 97 -9.42 -5.49 6.65
CA ALA A 97 -9.25 -6.84 7.14
C ALA A 97 -7.80 -7.28 7.20
N ALA A 98 -6.95 -6.67 6.37
CA ALA A 98 -5.52 -6.92 6.35
C ALA A 98 -4.71 -5.62 6.23
N LEU A 99 -3.52 -5.64 6.81
CA LEU A 99 -2.51 -4.60 6.73
C LEU A 99 -1.32 -5.19 5.97
N LEU A 100 -0.88 -4.52 4.92
CA LEU A 100 0.15 -5.06 4.05
C LEU A 100 1.50 -4.48 4.41
N TYR A 101 2.48 -5.34 4.57
CA TYR A 101 3.83 -4.99 4.99
C TYR A 101 4.87 -5.38 3.94
N GLU A 102 5.96 -4.63 3.94
CA GLU A 102 7.21 -4.94 3.24
C GLU A 102 8.36 -4.81 4.24
N ASP A 103 9.43 -5.59 4.07
CA ASP A 103 10.62 -5.44 4.91
C ASP A 103 11.19 -4.02 4.78
N ALA A 104 11.47 -3.39 5.93
CA ALA A 104 11.96 -2.02 6.01
C ALA A 104 13.30 -1.86 5.28
N ASP A 105 14.13 -2.90 5.29
CA ASP A 105 15.42 -2.93 4.62
C ASP A 105 15.33 -3.07 3.10
N ALA A 106 14.19 -3.53 2.56
CA ALA A 106 14.02 -3.71 1.12
C ALA A 106 14.08 -2.40 0.33
N ASN A 107 13.87 -1.25 0.99
CA ASN A 107 14.01 0.08 0.39
C ASN A 107 14.64 1.10 1.36
N ARG A 108 15.58 0.68 2.22
CA ARG A 108 16.21 1.59 3.20
C ARG A 108 16.82 2.86 2.58
N ASP A 109 17.26 2.79 1.33
CA ASP A 109 17.80 3.94 0.58
C ASP A 109 16.72 4.91 0.07
N GLU A 110 15.44 4.48 -0.04
CA GLU A 110 14.31 5.32 -0.45
C GLU A 110 13.71 6.11 0.74
N TRP A 111 13.87 5.58 1.96
CA TRP A 111 13.37 6.18 3.20
C TRP A 111 14.46 6.87 4.04
N ASP A 112 15.69 6.99 3.50
CA ASP A 112 16.77 7.74 4.14
C ASP A 112 16.41 9.23 4.15
N PHE A 113 15.96 9.73 5.31
CA PHE A 113 15.72 11.15 5.56
C PHE A 113 17.01 11.98 5.66
N GLY A 114 18.13 11.47 5.13
CA GLY A 114 19.45 12.05 5.26
C GLY A 114 19.98 11.97 6.68
N ASP A 115 21.24 12.35 6.86
CA ASP A 115 22.01 12.37 8.12
C ASP A 115 21.39 13.31 9.20
N LEU A 116 20.19 12.98 9.64
CA LEU A 116 19.61 13.43 10.89
C LEU A 116 20.20 12.51 11.96
N GLY A 117 21.45 12.79 12.34
CA GLY A 117 22.24 11.94 13.23
C GLY A 117 21.46 11.28 14.38
N ASP A 118 21.72 9.99 14.58
CA ASP A 118 21.21 9.12 15.66
C ASP A 118 19.72 9.31 16.02
N VAL A 119 18.85 9.43 15.01
CA VAL A 119 17.45 9.05 15.20
C VAL A 119 17.40 7.54 15.11
N THR A 120 17.32 6.87 16.25
CA THR A 120 17.15 5.42 16.29
C THR A 120 15.84 5.09 15.60
N ASP A 121 15.88 4.43 14.44
CA ASP A 121 14.67 3.91 13.83
C ASP A 121 14.17 2.78 14.75
N PRO A 122 12.90 2.77 15.17
CA PRO A 122 12.34 1.63 15.89
C PRO A 122 12.60 0.29 15.17
N ALA A 123 12.75 0.30 13.83
CA ALA A 123 13.21 -0.82 13.03
C ALA A 123 14.58 -1.37 13.45
N ASP A 124 15.53 -0.51 13.80
CA ASP A 124 16.90 -0.89 14.17
C ASP A 124 16.96 -1.62 15.53
N THR A 125 15.90 -1.49 16.33
CA THR A 125 15.78 -2.12 17.66
C THR A 125 14.77 -3.26 17.70
N ALA A 126 13.99 -3.47 16.63
CA ALA A 126 13.08 -4.58 16.52
C ALA A 126 13.89 -5.85 16.20
N ALA A 127 14.01 -6.73 17.20
CA ALA A 127 14.82 -7.94 17.13
C ALA A 127 14.35 -8.98 16.09
N ASP A 128 13.20 -8.74 15.44
CA ASP A 128 12.64 -9.59 14.39
C ASP A 128 12.20 -8.70 13.22
N GLU A 129 12.83 -8.90 12.06
CA GLU A 129 12.46 -8.37 10.72
C GLU A 129 11.59 -7.10 10.74
N PRO A 130 12.18 -5.89 10.76
CA PRO A 130 11.39 -4.69 10.81
C PRO A 130 10.60 -4.53 9.53
N ARG A 131 9.27 -4.55 9.59
CA ARG A 131 8.41 -4.32 8.42
C ARG A 131 7.65 -3.02 8.50
N ARG A 132 7.46 -2.40 7.34
CA ARG A 132 6.74 -1.13 7.15
C ARG A 132 5.41 -1.35 6.47
N LEU A 133 4.40 -0.64 6.95
CA LEU A 133 3.09 -0.64 6.33
C LEU A 133 3.18 -0.02 4.93
N VAL A 134 2.71 -0.74 3.91
CA VAL A 134 2.71 -0.29 2.51
C VAL A 134 1.30 -0.07 1.97
N ALA A 135 0.33 -0.85 2.44
CA ALA A 135 -1.06 -0.79 1.99
C ALA A 135 -2.06 -1.33 3.03
N ALA A 136 -3.34 -1.16 2.73
CA ALA A 136 -4.46 -1.76 3.44
C ALA A 136 -5.28 -2.64 2.48
N GLU A 137 -5.89 -3.70 2.99
CA GLU A 137 -6.77 -4.58 2.20
C GLU A 137 -8.06 -4.91 2.94
N TRP A 138 -9.17 -4.89 2.22
CA TRP A 138 -10.47 -5.38 2.68
C TRP A 138 -10.70 -6.74 2.07
N ILE A 139 -11.19 -7.68 2.87
CA ILE A 139 -11.46 -9.06 2.48
C ILE A 139 -12.92 -9.34 2.78
N VAL A 140 -13.66 -9.81 1.78
CA VAL A 140 -15.06 -10.24 1.92
C VAL A 140 -15.16 -11.66 1.39
N VAL A 141 -15.48 -12.59 2.27
CA VAL A 141 -15.71 -13.99 1.88
C VAL A 141 -16.88 -14.05 0.91
N ASP A 142 -16.67 -14.76 -0.18
CA ASP A 142 -17.68 -15.00 -1.21
C ASP A 142 -18.84 -15.81 -0.60
N LYS A 143 -20.06 -15.34 -0.83
CA LYS A 143 -21.24 -15.76 -0.07
C LYS A 143 -21.73 -17.14 -0.47
N ASP A 144 -21.67 -17.47 -1.75
CA ASP A 144 -22.13 -18.74 -2.29
C ASP A 144 -20.99 -19.75 -2.48
N GLY A 145 -19.74 -19.28 -2.43
CA GLY A 145 -18.54 -20.09 -2.59
C GLY A 145 -18.32 -20.54 -4.03
N ASP A 146 -19.01 -19.93 -5.00
CA ASP A 146 -18.95 -20.30 -6.41
C ASP A 146 -18.06 -19.32 -7.19
N PRO A 147 -16.86 -19.74 -7.64
CA PRO A 147 -15.97 -18.84 -8.39
C PRO A 147 -16.51 -18.44 -9.77
N ALA A 148 -17.64 -19.02 -10.22
CA ALA A 148 -18.30 -18.66 -11.47
C ALA A 148 -19.31 -17.52 -11.33
N THR A 149 -19.72 -17.15 -10.12
CA THR A 149 -20.68 -16.08 -9.85
C THR A 149 -19.98 -14.87 -9.23
N THR A 150 -20.55 -13.67 -9.43
CA THR A 150 -19.98 -12.43 -8.89
C THR A 150 -21.05 -11.43 -8.42
N ASP A 151 -22.28 -11.89 -8.21
CA ASP A 151 -23.43 -11.01 -7.94
C ASP A 151 -23.38 -10.38 -6.55
N ASP A 152 -22.60 -10.97 -5.64
CA ASP A 152 -22.35 -10.52 -4.27
C ASP A 152 -21.07 -9.68 -4.13
N ARG A 153 -20.38 -9.38 -5.24
CA ARG A 153 -19.14 -8.60 -5.25
C ARG A 153 -19.35 -7.22 -4.61
N PRO A 154 -18.62 -6.90 -3.53
CA PRO A 154 -18.76 -5.62 -2.85
C PRO A 154 -18.08 -4.47 -3.61
N THR A 155 -18.40 -3.24 -3.19
CA THR A 155 -17.77 -2.01 -3.68
C THR A 155 -17.35 -1.14 -2.49
N LEU A 156 -16.15 -0.58 -2.54
CA LEU A 156 -15.64 0.40 -1.59
C LEU A 156 -14.78 1.42 -2.35
N PHE A 157 -14.81 2.69 -1.97
CA PHE A 157 -14.12 3.78 -2.70
C PHE A 157 -14.50 3.87 -4.19
N GLY A 158 -15.74 3.48 -4.53
CA GLY A 158 -16.18 3.39 -5.93
C GLY A 158 -15.50 2.27 -6.74
N GLN A 159 -14.66 1.44 -6.12
CA GLN A 159 -14.01 0.29 -6.72
C GLN A 159 -14.75 -0.98 -6.38
N LYS A 160 -15.06 -1.78 -7.41
CA LYS A 160 -15.44 -3.17 -7.19
C LYS A 160 -14.22 -3.93 -6.68
N PHE A 161 -14.44 -4.86 -5.77
CA PHE A 161 -13.34 -5.71 -5.28
C PHE A 161 -12.87 -6.65 -6.40
N ASP A 162 -11.59 -7.02 -6.37
CA ASP A 162 -11.00 -8.05 -7.21
C ASP A 162 -11.45 -9.46 -6.76
N GLY A 163 -11.36 -10.44 -7.66
CA GLY A 163 -11.75 -11.82 -7.40
C GLY A 163 -13.15 -12.20 -7.90
N PRO A 164 -13.74 -13.30 -7.38
CA PRO A 164 -13.29 -14.01 -6.19
C PRO A 164 -12.00 -14.83 -6.44
N THR A 165 -11.18 -15.01 -5.41
CA THR A 165 -9.93 -15.79 -5.45
C THR A 165 -9.73 -16.58 -4.16
N THR A 166 -8.77 -17.51 -4.18
CA THR A 166 -8.35 -18.27 -3.00
C THR A 166 -6.91 -17.91 -2.66
N LEU A 167 -6.69 -17.38 -1.46
CA LEU A 167 -5.36 -17.24 -0.86
C LEU A 167 -5.14 -18.40 0.12
N PRO A 168 -3.90 -18.90 0.29
CA PRO A 168 -3.60 -19.96 1.23
C PRO A 168 -4.13 -19.65 2.65
N GLY A 169 -5.07 -20.49 3.11
CA GLY A 169 -5.68 -20.38 4.44
C GLY A 169 -6.95 -19.52 4.52
N LEU A 170 -7.38 -18.89 3.43
CA LEU A 170 -8.64 -18.15 3.37
C LEU A 170 -9.69 -18.89 2.51
N PRO A 171 -10.99 -18.80 2.85
CA PRO A 171 -12.07 -19.19 1.95
C PRO A 171 -12.02 -18.43 0.62
N LEU A 172 -12.80 -18.87 -0.38
CA LEU A 172 -13.03 -18.09 -1.59
C LEU A 172 -13.51 -16.68 -1.20
N HIS A 173 -12.85 -15.63 -1.70
CA HIS A 173 -13.11 -14.27 -1.25
C HIS A 173 -12.83 -13.23 -2.33
N TYR A 174 -13.43 -12.06 -2.15
CA TYR A 174 -13.09 -10.81 -2.83
C TYR A 174 -12.10 -10.02 -2.00
N SER A 175 -11.19 -9.30 -2.65
CA SER A 175 -10.35 -8.34 -1.95
C SER A 175 -10.19 -7.01 -2.67
N LEU A 176 -9.91 -5.96 -1.91
CA LEU A 176 -9.61 -4.63 -2.45
C LEU A 176 -8.38 -4.09 -1.76
N HIS A 177 -7.35 -3.78 -2.54
CA HIS A 177 -6.10 -3.18 -2.07
C HIS A 177 -6.17 -1.66 -2.12
N ALA A 178 -5.54 -0.97 -1.18
CA ALA A 178 -5.31 0.47 -1.25
C ALA A 178 -3.87 0.82 -0.83
N TRP A 179 -3.10 1.32 -1.79
CA TRP A 179 -1.67 1.66 -1.66
C TRP A 179 -1.45 3.08 -1.10
N LEU A 180 -1.82 3.29 0.17
CA LEU A 180 -1.76 4.62 0.81
C LEU A 180 -0.39 5.02 1.37
N TRP A 181 0.48 4.05 1.65
CA TRP A 181 1.74 4.29 2.36
C TRP A 181 2.96 4.14 1.44
N LYS A 182 2.89 3.21 0.48
CA LYS A 182 3.86 3.07 -0.60
C LYS A 182 3.18 3.32 -1.94
N PRO A 183 3.69 4.24 -2.80
CA PRO A 183 3.15 4.46 -4.12
C PRO A 183 3.13 3.18 -4.97
N ASN A 184 2.09 3.01 -5.77
CA ASN A 184 1.98 1.92 -6.73
C ASN A 184 1.89 2.46 -8.16
N PRO A 185 2.92 2.26 -9.00
CA PRO A 185 2.88 2.64 -10.42
C PRO A 185 1.75 1.97 -11.22
N SER A 186 1.27 0.81 -10.78
CA SER A 186 0.14 0.11 -11.40
C SER A 186 -1.22 0.69 -11.00
N GLY A 187 -1.25 1.59 -10.00
CA GLY A 187 -2.44 2.31 -9.54
C GLY A 187 -2.77 2.09 -8.06
N MET A 188 -3.45 3.06 -7.45
CA MET A 188 -3.82 3.09 -6.02
C MET A 188 -4.59 1.85 -5.54
N PHE A 189 -5.36 1.21 -6.42
CA PHE A 189 -6.19 0.04 -6.09
C PHE A 189 -5.78 -1.23 -6.85
N ALA A 190 -4.64 -1.22 -7.54
CA ALA A 190 -4.19 -2.42 -8.25
C ALA A 190 -3.84 -3.53 -7.24
N PRO A 191 -4.11 -4.82 -7.53
CA PRO A 191 -3.83 -5.90 -6.58
C PRO A 191 -2.33 -6.09 -6.32
N TRP A 192 -1.48 -5.83 -7.32
CA TRP A 192 -0.03 -5.99 -7.22
C TRP A 192 0.71 -4.66 -7.27
N ASN A 193 1.86 -4.58 -6.59
CA ASN A 193 2.78 -3.45 -6.68
C ASN A 193 4.18 -3.91 -7.18
N PRO A 194 4.63 -3.46 -8.37
CA PRO A 194 5.93 -3.84 -8.94
C PRO A 194 7.13 -3.40 -8.08
N THR A 195 6.93 -2.42 -7.20
CA THR A 195 7.99 -1.88 -6.33
C THR A 195 8.07 -2.57 -4.98
N VAL A 196 7.08 -3.39 -4.59
CA VAL A 196 7.14 -4.20 -3.36
C VAL A 196 8.02 -5.42 -3.59
N LYS A 197 8.92 -5.70 -2.64
CA LYS A 197 9.85 -6.83 -2.66
C LYS A 197 9.54 -7.80 -1.52
N CYS A 198 9.64 -9.08 -1.84
CA CYS A 198 9.59 -10.16 -0.86
C CYS A 198 10.97 -10.84 -0.81
N PRO A 199 11.45 -11.28 0.37
CA PRO A 199 12.68 -12.04 0.50
C PRO A 199 12.64 -13.32 -0.35
N THR A 200 13.77 -13.63 -0.98
CA THR A 200 13.93 -14.92 -1.65
C THR A 200 14.10 -16.03 -0.61
N GLY A 201 13.25 -17.05 -0.64
CA GLY A 201 13.41 -18.26 0.17
C GLY A 201 12.69 -18.27 1.53
N GLU A 202 11.80 -17.30 1.79
CA GLU A 202 10.91 -17.38 2.95
C GLU A 202 9.92 -18.56 2.80
N PRO A 203 9.68 -19.34 3.87
CA PRO A 203 8.67 -20.38 3.86
C PRO A 203 7.27 -19.77 3.80
N THR A 204 6.36 -20.43 3.06
CA THR A 204 4.94 -20.06 3.05
C THR A 204 4.31 -20.30 4.42
N THR A 205 4.19 -19.27 5.25
CA THR A 205 3.32 -19.30 6.42
C THR A 205 1.86 -19.43 5.95
N THR A 206 1.28 -20.59 6.19
CA THR A 206 -0.16 -20.81 5.98
C THR A 206 -0.90 -20.03 7.04
N TYR A 207 -1.89 -19.22 6.64
CA TYR A 207 -2.82 -18.64 7.61
C TYR A 207 -3.54 -19.78 8.34
N ALA A 208 -3.14 -20.03 9.59
CA ALA A 208 -3.90 -20.84 10.52
C ALA A 208 -4.79 -19.89 11.32
N PRO A 209 -6.11 -19.80 11.05
CA PRO A 209 -6.97 -18.99 11.88
C PRO A 209 -6.81 -19.46 13.33
N ALA A 210 -6.62 -18.51 14.25
CA ALA A 210 -6.77 -18.77 15.68
C ALA A 210 -8.22 -19.17 15.94
N VAL A 211 -8.51 -20.47 15.81
CA VAL A 211 -9.79 -21.13 16.10
C VAL A 211 -10.98 -20.54 15.32
N ALA A 212 -11.45 -21.27 14.30
CA ALA A 212 -12.77 -21.02 13.71
C ALA A 212 -13.82 -20.90 14.85
N PRO A 213 -14.75 -19.93 14.83
CA PRO A 213 -15.83 -19.92 15.79
C PRO A 213 -16.55 -21.27 15.68
N ALA A 214 -16.63 -21.98 16.82
CA ALA A 214 -17.30 -23.26 16.89
C ALA A 214 -18.65 -23.14 16.18
N SER A 215 -18.88 -24.05 15.21
CA SER A 215 -20.14 -24.15 14.51
C SER A 215 -21.27 -24.10 15.53
N VAL A 216 -22.07 -23.04 15.51
CA VAL A 216 -23.29 -22.99 16.30
C VAL A 216 -24.20 -24.03 15.70
N THR A 217 -24.19 -25.24 16.25
CA THR A 217 -25.24 -26.22 15.99
C THR A 217 -26.57 -25.55 16.31
N PRO A 218 -27.52 -25.46 15.36
CA PRO A 218 -28.85 -24.98 15.69
C PRO A 218 -29.42 -25.91 16.77
N ALA A 219 -29.80 -25.34 17.91
CA ALA A 219 -30.52 -26.07 18.92
C ALA A 219 -31.81 -26.62 18.27
N VAL A 220 -31.92 -27.95 18.20
CA VAL A 220 -33.17 -28.60 17.87
C VAL A 220 -34.15 -28.24 18.97
N VAL A 221 -35.08 -27.34 18.68
CA VAL A 221 -36.22 -27.08 19.54
C VAL A 221 -37.10 -28.33 19.46
N ALA A 222 -37.03 -29.17 20.49
CA ALA A 222 -37.96 -30.27 20.65
C ALA A 222 -39.38 -29.70 20.74
N ALA A 223 -40.24 -30.11 19.80
CA ALA A 223 -41.66 -29.76 19.83
C ALA A 223 -42.32 -30.35 21.09
N PRO A 224 -43.23 -29.62 21.75
CA PRO A 224 -43.94 -30.15 22.91
C PRO A 224 -44.85 -31.30 22.47
N THR A 225 -44.71 -32.45 23.11
CA THR A 225 -45.64 -33.58 23.05
C THR A 225 -47.04 -33.12 23.48
N ARG A 226 -48.04 -33.38 22.63
CA ARG A 226 -49.46 -33.31 22.99
C ARG A 226 -49.88 -34.53 23.78
#